data_AF-A0AA43IHE2-F1
#
_entry.id   AF-A0AA43IHE2-F1
#
_cell.length_a   1.000
_cell.length_b   1.000
_cell.length_c   1.000
_cell.angle_alpha   90.00
_cell.angle_beta   90.00
_cell.angle_gamma   90.00
#
_symmetry.space_group_name_H-M   'P 1'
#
loop_
_entity.id
_entity.type
_entity.pdbx_description
1 polymer ?
#
loop_
_entity_poly.entity_id
_entity_poly.type
_entity_poly.pdbx_seq_one_letter_code
_entity_poly.pdbx_strand_id
1 'polypeptide(L)'
;GFVKSCVLHEDGREQVAGFHMMGDLMGMDAIGTDTHLCDAVALEDSEVCEIPLSELESLSREIPSLQQHFHRIMSREIARDYGVMLLLGSMRAEERLAVFLLNLSQRFSARGYSPTEFHLRMTREEIGSYLGLKLETVSRTLSHFQSQGMIAVQNKHLRILQIDQLQALVGQHSCRS
;
A
#
# COMPACT_ATOMS: atom_id res chain seq x y z
N GLY A 1 1.00 9.30 -10.79
CA GLY A 1 2.21 8.94 -10.05
C GLY A 1 1.93 7.82 -9.08
N PHE A 2 2.74 6.77 -9.14
CA PHE A 2 2.66 5.61 -8.28
C PHE A 2 4.10 5.14 -8.01
N VAL A 3 4.45 4.97 -6.75
CA VAL A 3 5.83 4.67 -6.32
C VAL A 3 5.79 3.49 -5.36
N LYS A 4 6.77 2.59 -5.43
CA LYS A 4 7.01 1.60 -4.38
C LYS A 4 8.18 2.01 -3.51
N SER A 5 8.12 1.68 -2.23
CA SER A 5 9.30 1.63 -1.36
C SER A 5 9.77 0.20 -1.23
N CYS A 6 11.07 -0.04 -1.34
CA CYS A 6 11.64 -1.39 -1.25
C CYS A 6 13.03 -1.41 -0.64
N VAL A 7 13.41 -2.58 -0.13
CA VAL A 7 14.77 -2.91 0.30
C VAL A 7 15.31 -4.00 -0.61
N LEU A 8 16.50 -3.79 -1.17
CA LEU A 8 17.21 -4.82 -1.91
C LEU A 8 18.14 -5.59 -0.97
N HIS A 9 17.97 -6.91 -0.90
CA HIS A 9 18.86 -7.78 -0.16
C HIS A 9 20.12 -8.10 -0.96
N GLU A 10 21.21 -8.47 -0.29
CA GLU A 10 22.50 -8.82 -0.93
C GLU A 10 22.39 -9.97 -1.93
N ASP A 11 21.39 -10.85 -1.76
CA ASP A 11 21.11 -11.97 -2.66
C ASP A 11 20.24 -11.59 -3.87
N GLY A 12 19.95 -10.30 -4.05
CA GLY A 12 19.17 -9.75 -5.16
C GLY A 12 17.65 -9.84 -4.96
N ARG A 13 17.16 -10.35 -3.82
CA ARG A 13 15.73 -10.34 -3.52
C ARG A 13 15.28 -8.94 -3.13
N GLU A 14 14.18 -8.49 -3.73
CA GLU A 14 13.54 -7.23 -3.38
C GLU A 14 12.39 -7.47 -2.40
N GLN A 15 12.40 -6.77 -1.26
CA GLN A 15 11.31 -6.71 -0.31
C GLN A 15 10.58 -5.37 -0.45
N VAL A 16 9.36 -5.39 -0.97
CA VAL A 16 8.50 -4.20 -1.06
C VAL A 16 7.97 -3.90 0.34
N ALA A 17 8.26 -2.69 0.82
CA ALA A 17 7.82 -2.16 2.10
C ALA A 17 6.48 -1.41 1.98
N GLY A 18 6.19 -0.82 0.82
CA GLY A 18 4.95 -0.08 0.63
C GLY A 18 4.69 0.39 -0.79
N PHE A 19 3.44 0.79 -1.02
CA PHE A 19 2.98 1.39 -2.26
C PHE A 19 2.40 2.78 -1.97
N HIS A 20 2.84 3.77 -2.72
CA HIS A 20 2.56 5.19 -2.53
C HIS A 20 1.88 5.76 -3.77
N MET A 21 0.86 6.58 -3.54
CA MET A 21 0.06 7.25 -4.56
C MET A 21 0.15 8.76 -4.36
N MET A 22 -0.45 9.52 -5.27
CA MET A 22 -0.61 10.97 -5.14
C MET A 22 -1.05 11.39 -3.74
N GLY A 23 -0.33 12.33 -3.12
CA GLY A 23 -0.64 12.86 -1.79
C GLY A 23 -0.10 12.03 -0.62
N ASP A 24 0.53 10.87 -0.87
CA ASP A 24 1.28 10.18 0.18
C ASP A 24 2.67 10.81 0.35
N LEU A 25 3.14 10.88 1.60
CA LEU A 25 4.48 11.36 1.92
C LEU A 25 5.46 10.18 1.92
N MET A 26 6.67 10.37 1.38
CA MET A 26 7.74 9.37 1.35
C MET A 26 8.97 9.92 2.07
N GLY A 27 9.85 9.04 2.55
CA GLY A 27 11.10 9.43 3.23
C GLY A 27 10.97 9.65 4.74
N MET A 28 9.82 9.34 5.35
CA MET A 28 9.64 9.45 6.80
C MET A 28 10.53 8.48 7.61
N ASP A 29 10.96 7.38 6.97
CA ASP A 29 11.86 6.38 7.51
C ASP A 29 13.25 6.95 7.85
N ALA A 30 13.67 8.04 7.18
CA ALA A 30 14.95 8.69 7.41
C ALA A 30 14.93 9.75 8.52
N ILE A 31 13.75 10.21 8.99
CA ILE A 31 13.64 11.35 9.92
C ILE A 31 14.45 11.11 11.21
N GLY A 32 14.49 9.88 11.72
CA GLY A 32 15.16 9.57 12.97
C GLY A 32 16.67 9.29 12.85
N THR A 33 17.18 9.06 11.64
CA THR A 33 18.53 8.51 11.39
C THR A 33 19.32 9.26 10.33
N ASP A 34 18.73 10.25 9.68
CA ASP A 34 19.26 10.97 8.50
C ASP A 34 19.66 10.04 7.34
N THR A 35 19.14 8.80 7.33
CA THR A 35 19.48 7.77 6.35
C THR A 35 18.22 7.04 5.94
N HIS A 36 17.94 6.99 4.63
CA HIS A 36 16.83 6.23 4.08
C HIS A 36 17.05 4.73 4.29
N LEU A 37 16.04 4.06 4.85
CA LEU A 37 16.00 2.61 5.02
C LEU A 37 15.55 1.92 3.73
N CYS A 38 14.72 2.60 2.91
CA CYS A 38 14.18 2.07 1.67
C CYS A 38 14.57 2.92 0.46
N ASP A 39 14.75 2.24 -0.67
CA ASP A 39 14.72 2.88 -1.98
C ASP A 39 13.27 3.25 -2.35
N ALA A 40 13.11 4.26 -3.21
CA ALA A 40 11.83 4.65 -3.79
C ALA A 40 11.88 4.53 -5.32
N VAL A 41 11.03 3.69 -5.90
CA VAL A 41 11.03 3.37 -7.33
C VAL A 41 9.68 3.70 -7.95
N ALA A 42 9.67 4.55 -8.98
CA ALA A 42 8.46 4.88 -9.71
C ALA A 42 7.95 3.69 -10.55
N LEU A 43 6.65 3.40 -10.45
CA LEU A 43 5.96 2.33 -11.18
C LEU A 43 5.22 2.84 -12.43
N GLU A 44 5.13 4.15 -12.57
CA GLU A 44 4.60 4.89 -13.71
C GLU A 44 5.22 6.29 -13.72
N ASP A 45 5.01 7.04 -14.80
CA ASP A 45 5.37 8.45 -14.87
C ASP A 45 4.79 9.20 -13.65
N SER A 46 5.69 9.79 -12.87
CA SER A 46 5.40 10.33 -11.55
C SER A 46 6.07 11.69 -11.39
N GLU A 47 5.30 12.64 -10.88
CA GLU A 47 5.80 13.94 -10.43
C GLU A 47 5.93 13.89 -8.91
N VAL A 48 7.03 14.43 -8.40
CA VAL A 48 7.31 14.51 -6.96
C VAL A 48 7.62 15.95 -6.58
N CYS A 49 7.22 16.33 -5.37
CA CYS A 49 7.60 17.60 -4.76
C CYS A 49 8.58 17.28 -3.63
N GLU A 50 9.81 17.76 -3.77
CA GLU A 50 10.83 17.62 -2.73
C GLU A 50 10.61 18.70 -1.67
N ILE A 51 10.55 18.28 -0.41
CA ILE A 51 10.43 19.18 0.73
C ILE A 51 11.64 18.93 1.63
N PRO A 52 12.59 19.88 1.72
CA PRO A 52 13.72 19.74 2.63
C PRO A 52 13.22 19.60 4.07
N LEU A 53 13.66 18.55 4.78
CA LEU A 53 13.20 18.27 6.13
C LEU A 53 13.47 19.45 7.09
N SER A 54 14.63 20.08 6.95
CA SER A 54 15.02 21.26 7.74
C SER A 54 14.06 22.44 7.56
N GLU A 55 13.58 22.68 6.33
CA GLU A 55 12.60 23.73 6.05
C GLU A 55 11.22 23.36 6.63
N LEU A 56 10.79 22.11 6.47
CA LEU A 56 9.54 21.61 7.03
C LEU A 56 9.52 21.73 8.57
N GLU A 57 10.63 21.39 9.23
CA GLU A 57 10.79 21.54 10.67
C GLU A 57 10.74 23.00 11.12
N SER A 58 11.42 23.90 10.40
CA SER A 58 11.39 25.34 10.70
C SER A 58 9.97 25.88 10.59
N LEU A 59 9.29 25.60 9.47
CA LEU A 59 7.91 26.04 9.24
C LEU A 59 6.93 25.44 10.25
N SER A 60 7.14 24.19 10.68
CA SER A 60 6.29 23.54 11.69
C SER A 60 6.38 24.22 13.05
N ARG A 61 7.53 24.86 13.39
CA ARG A 61 7.66 25.64 14.63
C ARG A 61 6.88 26.95 14.58
N GLU A 62 6.74 27.53 13.40
CA GLU A 62 6.03 28.80 13.18
C GLU A 62 4.52 28.62 12.96
N ILE A 63 4.12 27.46 12.39
CA ILE A 63 2.74 27.16 12.00
C ILE A 63 2.25 25.92 12.77
N PRO A 64 1.60 26.09 13.94
CA PRO A 64 1.17 24.95 14.78
C PRO A 64 0.23 23.95 14.08
N SER A 65 -0.60 24.43 13.14
CA SER A 65 -1.49 23.56 12.35
C SER A 65 -0.71 22.64 11.40
N LEU A 66 0.43 23.10 10.86
CA LEU A 66 1.32 22.29 10.02
C LEU A 66 1.97 21.19 10.86
N GLN A 67 2.48 21.52 12.05
CA GLN A 67 3.04 20.54 12.98
C GLN A 67 2.03 19.45 13.35
N GLN A 68 0.80 19.83 13.70
CA GLN A 68 -0.27 18.87 14.00
C GLN A 68 -0.60 17.98 12.80
N HIS A 69 -0.60 18.55 11.60
CA HIS A 69 -0.83 17.79 10.38
C HIS A 69 0.29 16.78 10.12
N PHE A 70 1.55 17.19 10.29
CA PHE A 70 2.72 16.32 10.14
C PHE A 70 2.71 15.15 11.14
N HIS A 71 2.41 15.41 12.42
CA HIS A 71 2.23 14.35 13.41
C HIS A 71 1.11 13.37 13.05
N ARG A 72 0.01 13.86 12.47
CA ARG A 72 -1.08 13.00 12.01
C ARG A 72 -0.68 12.14 10.83
N ILE A 73 0.16 12.64 9.92
CA ILE A 73 0.72 11.86 8.81
C ILE A 73 1.60 10.73 9.37
N MET A 74 2.55 11.05 10.26
CA MET A 74 3.41 10.04 10.87
C MET A 74 2.61 8.97 11.64
N SER A 75 1.62 9.39 12.43
CA SER A 75 0.74 8.46 13.16
C SER A 75 -0.05 7.53 12.23
N ARG A 76 -0.47 8.01 11.05
CA ARG A 76 -1.15 7.19 10.05
C ARG A 76 -0.20 6.17 9.42
N GLU A 77 1.05 6.53 9.15
CA GLU A 77 2.01 5.58 8.60
C GLU A 77 2.34 4.48 9.62
N ILE A 78 2.55 4.83 10.88
CA ILE A 78 2.73 3.84 11.97
C ILE A 78 1.53 2.88 12.03
N ALA A 79 0.30 3.39 11.99
CA ALA A 79 -0.91 2.56 12.01
C ALA A 79 -1.01 1.66 10.77
N ARG A 80 -0.55 2.14 9.60
CA ARG A 80 -0.49 1.37 8.36
C ARG A 80 0.50 0.22 8.49
N ASP A 81 1.70 0.48 8.99
CA ASP A 81 2.76 -0.52 9.18
C ASP A 81 2.34 -1.60 10.19
N TYR A 82 1.69 -1.21 11.28
CA TYR A 82 1.05 -2.17 12.21
C TYR A 82 0.00 -3.03 11.50
N GLY A 83 -0.83 -2.44 10.64
CA GLY A 83 -1.83 -3.17 9.84
C GLY A 83 -1.20 -4.20 8.91
N VAL A 84 -0.10 -3.84 8.24
CA VAL A 84 0.67 -4.77 7.39
C VAL A 84 1.30 -5.89 8.23
N MET A 85 1.90 -5.57 9.38
CA MET A 85 2.49 -6.56 10.28
C MET A 85 1.45 -7.59 10.75
N LEU A 86 0.25 -7.15 11.15
CA LEU A 86 -0.85 -8.04 11.53
C LEU A 86 -1.35 -8.90 10.37
N LEU A 87 -1.50 -8.31 9.18
CA LEU A 87 -1.85 -9.01 7.94
C LEU A 87 -0.86 -10.14 7.65
N LEU A 88 0.45 -9.88 7.76
CA LEU A 88 1.48 -10.87 7.50
C LEU A 88 1.56 -11.96 8.57
N GLY A 89 1.22 -11.65 9.83
CA GLY A 89 1.28 -12.59 10.94
C GLY A 89 0.04 -13.50 11.11
N SER A 90 -1.13 -13.06 10.65
CA SER A 90 -2.40 -13.72 11.03
C SER A 90 -3.29 -14.18 9.87
N MET A 91 -3.10 -13.63 8.65
CA MET A 91 -4.01 -13.88 7.53
C MET A 91 -3.45 -14.91 6.54
N ARG A 92 -4.35 -15.67 5.90
CA ARG A 92 -4.09 -16.55 4.76
C ARG A 92 -3.93 -15.75 3.47
N ALA A 93 -3.36 -16.38 2.43
CA ALA A 93 -3.07 -15.71 1.16
C ALA A 93 -4.30 -15.01 0.52
N GLU A 94 -5.46 -15.65 0.55
CA GLU A 94 -6.71 -15.07 0.02
C GLU A 94 -7.13 -13.82 0.79
N GLU A 95 -7.10 -13.88 2.11
CA GLU A 95 -7.45 -12.77 3.00
C GLU A 95 -6.50 -11.59 2.80
N ARG A 96 -5.18 -11.85 2.73
CA ARG A 96 -4.16 -10.81 2.46
C ARG A 96 -4.42 -10.09 1.15
N LEU A 97 -4.72 -10.84 0.09
CA LEU A 97 -4.97 -10.24 -1.21
C LEU A 97 -6.31 -9.50 -1.23
N ALA A 98 -7.34 -10.01 -0.56
CA ALA A 98 -8.62 -9.31 -0.41
C ALA A 98 -8.44 -7.97 0.32
N VAL A 99 -7.72 -7.96 1.46
CA VAL A 99 -7.38 -6.72 2.19
C VAL A 99 -6.60 -5.76 1.31
N PHE A 100 -5.61 -6.25 0.56
CA PHE A 100 -4.84 -5.42 -0.36
C PHE A 100 -5.73 -4.72 -1.41
N LEU A 101 -6.62 -5.46 -2.07
CA LEU A 101 -7.54 -4.91 -3.06
C LEU A 101 -8.54 -3.92 -2.44
N LEU A 102 -9.06 -4.21 -1.26
CA LEU A 102 -9.95 -3.31 -0.52
C LEU A 102 -9.24 -2.03 -0.08
N ASN A 103 -7.97 -2.12 0.35
CA ASN A 103 -7.17 -0.95 0.71
C ASN A 103 -6.89 -0.06 -0.52
N LEU A 104 -6.55 -0.66 -1.67
CA LEU A 104 -6.41 0.08 -2.92
C LEU A 104 -7.72 0.78 -3.31
N SER A 105 -8.84 0.05 -3.27
CA SER A 105 -10.18 0.58 -3.52
C SER A 105 -10.49 1.82 -2.68
N GLN A 106 -10.26 1.74 -1.36
CA GLN A 106 -10.47 2.86 -0.44
C GLN A 106 -9.55 4.05 -0.76
N ARG A 107 -8.28 3.79 -1.07
CA ARG A 107 -7.28 4.83 -1.40
C ARG A 107 -7.58 5.53 -2.72
N PHE A 108 -8.09 4.83 -3.72
CA PHE A 108 -8.55 5.41 -4.99
C PHE A 108 -9.82 6.25 -4.77
N SER A 109 -10.79 5.72 -4.02
CA SER A 109 -12.03 6.42 -3.67
C SER A 109 -11.78 7.74 -2.94
N ALA A 110 -10.88 7.73 -1.95
CA ALA A 110 -10.47 8.93 -1.20
C ALA A 110 -9.83 10.03 -2.09
N ARG A 111 -9.40 9.67 -3.29
CA ARG A 111 -8.81 10.57 -4.30
C ARG A 111 -9.79 10.92 -5.43
N GLY A 112 -11.06 10.55 -5.30
CA GLY A 112 -12.11 10.84 -6.29
C GLY A 112 -12.13 9.89 -7.49
N TYR A 113 -11.37 8.78 -7.44
CA TYR A 113 -11.43 7.74 -8.48
C TYR A 113 -12.49 6.69 -8.16
N SER A 114 -12.75 5.81 -9.14
CA SER A 114 -13.68 4.70 -8.95
C SER A 114 -13.23 3.78 -7.79
N PRO A 115 -14.11 3.48 -6.82
CA PRO A 115 -13.79 2.53 -5.76
C PRO A 115 -13.73 1.10 -6.28
N THR A 116 -14.34 0.79 -7.43
CA THR A 116 -14.50 -0.57 -7.93
C THR A 116 -13.73 -0.85 -9.19
N GLU A 117 -13.03 0.12 -9.77
CA GLU A 117 -12.34 -0.05 -11.05
C GLU A 117 -11.04 0.74 -11.07
N PHE A 118 -9.91 0.05 -11.16
CA PHE A 118 -8.58 0.66 -11.13
C PHE A 118 -7.51 -0.22 -11.77
N HIS A 119 -6.39 0.41 -12.12
CA HIS A 119 -5.21 -0.28 -12.65
C HIS A 119 -4.25 -0.65 -11.53
N LEU A 120 -3.82 -1.92 -11.51
CA LEU A 120 -2.72 -2.38 -10.67
C LEU A 120 -1.40 -1.98 -11.33
N ARG A 121 -0.79 -0.89 -10.85
CA ARG A 121 0.46 -0.37 -11.41
C ARG A 121 1.63 -1.32 -11.15
N MET A 122 1.62 -1.95 -9.98
CA MET A 122 2.57 -2.98 -9.56
C MET A 122 2.41 -4.32 -10.31
N THR A 123 3.49 -5.09 -10.35
CA THR A 123 3.53 -6.46 -10.89
C THR A 123 3.02 -7.47 -9.87
N ARG A 124 2.81 -8.73 -10.30
CA ARG A 124 2.45 -9.83 -9.39
C ARG A 124 3.57 -10.18 -8.43
N GLU A 125 4.81 -10.00 -8.85
CA GLU A 125 6.00 -10.22 -8.03
C GLU A 125 6.09 -9.16 -6.92
N GLU A 126 5.86 -7.89 -7.25
CA GLU A 126 5.84 -6.79 -6.27
C GLU A 126 4.69 -6.94 -5.27
N ILE A 127 3.49 -7.35 -5.73
CA ILE A 127 2.37 -7.68 -4.82
C ILE A 127 2.75 -8.85 -3.92
N GLY A 128 3.40 -9.88 -4.48
CA GLY A 128 3.85 -11.05 -3.73
C GLY A 128 4.84 -10.65 -2.65
N SER A 129 5.87 -9.90 -3.01
CA SER A 129 6.86 -9.34 -2.10
C SER A 129 6.20 -8.59 -0.95
N TYR A 130 5.31 -7.65 -1.25
CA TYR A 130 4.59 -6.87 -0.22
C TYR A 130 3.72 -7.72 0.72
N LEU A 131 3.05 -8.76 0.21
CA LEU A 131 2.11 -9.60 0.99
C LEU A 131 2.76 -10.86 1.60
N GLY A 132 4.07 -11.05 1.42
CA GLY A 132 4.77 -12.27 1.82
C GLY A 132 4.26 -13.52 1.09
N LEU A 133 3.92 -13.37 -0.20
CA LEU A 133 3.39 -14.42 -1.07
C LEU A 133 4.30 -14.63 -2.28
N LYS A 134 4.32 -15.86 -2.81
CA LYS A 134 4.91 -16.10 -4.13
C LYS A 134 4.04 -15.52 -5.23
N LEU A 135 4.64 -15.09 -6.35
CA LEU A 135 3.92 -14.52 -7.49
C LEU A 135 2.86 -15.48 -8.05
N GLU A 136 3.13 -16.80 -8.01
CA GLU A 136 2.19 -17.81 -8.48
C GLU A 136 0.99 -17.93 -7.53
N THR A 137 1.20 -17.70 -6.23
CA THR A 137 0.10 -17.66 -5.25
C THR A 137 -0.77 -16.44 -5.50
N VAL A 138 -0.18 -15.25 -5.70
CA VAL A 138 -0.94 -14.04 -6.08
C VAL A 138 -1.78 -14.30 -7.34
N SER A 139 -1.15 -14.88 -8.36
CA SER A 139 -1.82 -15.18 -9.64
C SER A 139 -2.95 -16.19 -9.48
N ARG A 140 -2.74 -17.28 -8.72
CA ARG A 140 -3.78 -18.28 -8.44
C ARG A 140 -4.94 -17.69 -7.66
N THR A 141 -4.67 -16.89 -6.63
CA THR A 141 -5.73 -16.25 -5.82
C THR A 141 -6.56 -15.28 -6.65
N LEU A 142 -5.95 -14.48 -7.53
CA LEU A 142 -6.71 -13.62 -8.45
C LEU A 142 -7.59 -14.42 -9.40
N SER A 143 -7.07 -15.49 -9.99
CA SER A 143 -7.84 -16.38 -10.85
C SER A 143 -9.00 -17.04 -10.09
N HIS A 144 -8.77 -17.40 -8.83
CA HIS A 144 -9.81 -17.94 -7.96
C HIS A 144 -10.92 -16.91 -7.72
N PHE A 145 -10.56 -15.69 -7.34
CA PHE A 145 -11.53 -14.60 -7.14
C PHE A 145 -12.33 -14.29 -8.41
N GLN A 146 -11.68 -14.35 -9.57
CA GLN A 146 -12.32 -14.17 -10.86
C GLN A 146 -13.27 -15.32 -11.21
N SER A 147 -12.90 -16.58 -10.94
CA SER A 147 -13.77 -17.74 -11.16
C SER A 147 -15.03 -17.73 -10.29
N GLN A 148 -14.96 -17.09 -9.12
CA GLN A 148 -16.09 -16.89 -8.22
C GLN A 148 -16.93 -15.64 -8.59
N GLY A 149 -16.52 -14.88 -9.60
CA GLY A 149 -17.21 -13.66 -10.01
C GLY A 149 -17.08 -12.49 -9.03
N MET A 150 -16.13 -12.55 -8.08
CA MET A 150 -15.88 -11.46 -7.14
C MET A 150 -15.15 -10.28 -7.79
N ILE A 151 -14.26 -10.58 -8.74
CA ILE A 151 -13.50 -9.59 -9.50
C ILE A 151 -13.49 -9.96 -10.99
N ALA A 152 -13.15 -8.98 -11.84
CA ALA A 152 -12.72 -9.21 -13.20
C ALA A 152 -11.34 -8.58 -13.40
N VAL A 153 -10.41 -9.34 -13.98
CA VAL A 153 -9.06 -8.86 -14.27
C VAL A 153 -8.76 -9.05 -15.75
N GLN A 154 -8.34 -7.96 -16.41
CA GLN A 154 -7.84 -7.96 -17.77
C GLN A 154 -6.50 -7.22 -17.80
N ASN A 155 -5.39 -7.95 -18.01
CA ASN A 155 -4.04 -7.43 -17.85
C ASN A 155 -3.83 -6.80 -16.45
N LYS A 156 -3.60 -5.48 -16.39
CA LYS A 156 -3.47 -4.69 -15.16
C LYS A 156 -4.77 -4.01 -14.74
N HIS A 157 -5.83 -4.06 -15.55
CA HIS A 157 -7.12 -3.48 -15.24
C HIS A 157 -7.93 -4.43 -14.35
N LEU A 158 -8.33 -3.95 -13.18
CA LEU A 158 -9.09 -4.72 -12.19
C LEU A 158 -10.43 -4.05 -11.91
N ARG A 159 -11.49 -4.85 -11.90
CA ARG A 159 -12.83 -4.47 -11.47
C ARG A 159 -13.27 -5.33 -10.30
N ILE A 160 -13.72 -4.71 -9.22
CA ILE A 160 -14.39 -5.37 -8.10
C ILE A 160 -15.87 -5.47 -8.46
N LEU A 161 -16.37 -6.69 -8.62
CA LEU A 161 -17.77 -6.95 -8.98
C LEU A 161 -18.64 -7.15 -7.73
N GLN A 162 -18.08 -7.73 -6.67
CA GLN A 162 -18.79 -8.03 -5.43
C GLN A 162 -17.91 -7.66 -4.22
N ILE A 163 -17.97 -6.40 -3.81
CA ILE A 163 -17.15 -5.88 -2.71
C ILE A 163 -17.48 -6.57 -1.38
N ASP A 164 -18.75 -6.89 -1.14
CA ASP A 164 -19.21 -7.54 0.09
C ASP A 164 -18.60 -8.94 0.26
N GLN A 165 -18.43 -9.69 -0.83
CA GLN A 165 -17.78 -11.01 -0.78
C GLN A 165 -16.30 -10.89 -0.44
N LEU A 166 -15.58 -9.91 -1.01
CA LEU A 166 -14.20 -9.64 -0.63
C LEU A 166 -14.09 -9.23 0.84
N GLN A 167 -15.02 -8.42 1.34
CA GLN A 167 -15.05 -8.02 2.76
C GLN A 167 -15.34 -9.21 3.68
N ALA A 168 -16.22 -10.13 3.27
CA ALA A 168 -16.54 -11.33 4.04
C ALA A 168 -15.34 -12.26 4.25
N LEU A 169 -14.36 -12.26 3.33
CA LEU A 169 -13.10 -13.00 3.50
C LEU A 169 -12.26 -12.43 4.66
N VAL A 170 -12.29 -11.11 4.86
CA VAL A 170 -11.48 -10.43 5.88
C VAL A 170 -12.14 -10.49 7.27
N GLY A 171 -13.47 -10.44 7.31
CA GLY A 171 -14.28 -10.37 8.53
C GLY A 171 -14.17 -11.58 9.48
N GLN A 172 -13.45 -12.64 9.10
CA GLN A 172 -13.24 -13.83 9.94
C GLN A 172 -12.11 -13.64 10.97
N HIS A 173 -11.26 -12.62 10.83
CA HIS A 173 -10.06 -12.39 11.68
C HIS A 173 -10.01 -11.02 12.35
N SER A 174 -10.92 -10.10 12.02
CA SER A 174 -11.08 -8.86 12.78
C SER A 174 -11.64 -9.19 14.17
N CYS A 175 -10.78 -9.05 15.18
CA CYS A 175 -11.11 -9.20 16.60
C CYS A 175 -12.50 -8.63 16.91
N ARG A 176 -13.34 -9.48 17.48
CA ARG A 176 -14.44 -9.08 18.36
C ARG A 176 -13.83 -8.17 19.44
N SER A 177 -14.12 -6.87 19.34
CA SER A 177 -14.08 -5.96 20.48
C SER A 177 -15.21 -6.28 21.45
#